data_AF-A0A1Z9LZW3-F1
#
_entry.id   AF-A0A1Z9LZW3-F1
#
_cell.length_a   1.000
_cell.length_b   1.000
_cell.length_c   1.000
_cell.angle_alpha   90.00
_cell.angle_beta   90.00
_cell.angle_gamma   90.00
#
_symmetry.space_group_name_H-M   'P 1'
#
loop_
_entity.id
_entity.type
_entity.pdbx_description
1 polymer ?
#
loop_
_entity_poly.entity_id
_entity_poly.type
_entity_poly.pdbx_seq_one_letter_code
_entity_poly.pdbx_strand_id
1 'polypeptide(L)'
;MSDLQEELRSEGFTELVFISVGQSSLQDMFGESYCANSDLPLVLDQSPDFPIREQFNSEHRQLIFIDRDGRDIGRITLTSTNLSSYENQIRSIIEENYEDLTLGDINQDGLINIQDIVVMIGAVLNNIELEENQLTLADLNQDGALDILDIVATVNLILG
;
A
#
# COMPACT_ATOMS: atom_id res chain seq x y z
N MET A 1 16.84 5.08 15.75
CA MET A 1 15.63 5.81 15.34
C MET A 1 14.70 4.77 14.75
N SER A 2 13.41 4.84 15.07
CA SER A 2 12.41 3.98 14.45
C SER A 2 12.31 4.37 12.97
N ASP A 3 12.35 3.37 12.09
CA ASP A 3 12.08 3.52 10.67
C ASP A 3 10.58 3.25 10.48
N LEU A 4 9.79 4.31 10.31
CA LEU A 4 8.33 4.20 10.17
C LEU A 4 7.94 3.25 9.02
N GLN A 5 8.76 3.19 7.97
CA GLN A 5 8.50 2.31 6.84
C GLN A 5 8.74 0.84 7.22
N GLU A 6 9.75 0.57 8.04
CA GLU A 6 10.00 -0.78 8.58
C GLU A 6 8.89 -1.21 9.54
N GLU A 7 8.39 -0.29 10.38
CA GLU A 7 7.25 -0.56 11.26
C GLU A 7 5.98 -0.90 10.46
N LEU A 8 5.63 -0.07 9.48
CA LEU A 8 4.45 -0.29 8.64
C LEU A 8 4.53 -1.60 7.85
N ARG A 9 5.72 -1.96 7.33
CA ARG A 9 5.92 -3.27 6.70
C ARG A 9 5.74 -4.43 7.69
N SER A 10 6.24 -4.28 8.91
CA SER A 10 6.08 -5.31 9.96
C SER A 10 4.62 -5.49 10.39
N GLU A 11 3.79 -4.47 10.15
CA GLU A 11 2.35 -4.46 10.41
C GLU A 11 1.51 -4.95 9.22
N GLY A 12 2.14 -5.32 8.09
CA GLY A 12 1.47 -5.87 6.91
C GLY A 12 1.26 -4.88 5.75
N PHE A 13 1.65 -3.61 5.93
CA PHE A 13 1.57 -2.61 4.87
C PHE A 13 2.79 -2.68 3.94
N THR A 14 2.76 -3.62 2.99
CA THR A 14 3.87 -3.95 2.10
C THR A 14 3.92 -3.10 0.82
N GLU A 15 2.81 -2.49 0.40
CA GLU A 15 2.71 -1.72 -0.86
C GLU A 15 2.60 -0.19 -0.67
N LEU A 16 3.25 0.34 0.36
CA LEU A 16 3.19 1.78 0.67
C LEU A 16 4.25 2.62 -0.03
N VAL A 17 3.82 3.70 -0.68
CA VAL A 17 4.69 4.71 -1.30
C VAL A 17 4.55 6.05 -0.58
N PHE A 18 5.65 6.53 0.02
CA PHE A 18 5.71 7.87 0.60
C PHE A 18 6.30 8.87 -0.40
N ILE A 19 5.53 9.87 -0.79
CA ILE A 19 6.00 10.99 -1.62
C ILE A 19 6.02 12.25 -0.73
N SER A 20 7.20 12.83 -0.50
CA SER A 20 7.34 14.06 0.29
C SER A 20 7.78 15.23 -0.59
N VAL A 21 7.17 16.40 -0.39
CA VAL A 21 7.45 17.63 -1.16
C VAL A 21 8.08 18.67 -0.24
N GLY A 22 9.36 19.02 -0.43
CA GLY A 22 10.00 20.08 0.36
C GLY A 22 11.48 20.38 0.04
N GLN A 23 11.78 21.67 -0.13
CA GLN A 23 13.05 22.17 -0.70
C GLN A 23 14.26 22.13 0.24
N SER A 24 14.10 22.12 1.58
CA SER A 24 15.25 22.40 2.46
C SER A 24 15.23 21.81 3.88
N SER A 25 14.10 21.33 4.40
CA SER A 25 14.04 20.74 5.76
C SER A 25 14.12 19.22 5.80
N LEU A 26 14.17 18.56 4.63
CA LEU A 26 14.13 17.09 4.50
C LEU A 26 15.53 16.46 4.38
N GLN A 27 16.59 17.26 4.19
CA GLN A 27 17.95 16.75 3.97
C GLN A 27 18.63 16.18 5.22
N ASP A 28 18.28 16.65 6.42
CA ASP A 28 19.06 16.29 7.63
C ASP A 28 18.41 15.22 8.54
N MET A 29 17.10 14.94 8.42
CA MET A 29 16.43 13.94 9.27
C MET A 29 15.32 13.12 8.58
N PHE A 30 14.72 13.60 7.48
CA PHE A 30 13.60 12.89 6.82
C PHE A 30 14.08 11.72 5.96
N GLY A 31 15.13 11.93 5.15
CA GLY A 31 15.67 10.90 4.27
C GLY A 31 16.33 9.72 4.99
N GLU A 32 16.87 9.94 6.21
CA GLU A 32 17.59 8.90 6.96
C GLU A 32 16.72 8.09 7.93
N SER A 33 15.52 8.57 8.32
CA SER A 33 14.69 7.90 9.35
C SER A 33 13.28 7.52 8.92
N TYR A 34 12.73 8.08 7.84
CA TYR A 34 11.33 7.82 7.44
C TYR A 34 11.17 7.21 6.04
N CYS A 35 12.19 7.35 5.19
CA CYS A 35 12.24 6.72 3.86
C CYS A 35 13.48 5.84 3.69
N ALA A 36 14.22 5.60 4.77
CA ALA A 36 15.31 4.64 4.75
C ALA A 36 14.70 3.28 4.36
N ASN A 37 15.38 2.54 3.49
CA ASN A 37 14.92 1.23 3.01
C ASN A 37 13.64 1.22 2.13
N SER A 38 13.15 2.36 1.65
CA SER A 38 12.14 2.40 0.57
C SER A 38 12.72 1.88 -0.76
N ASP A 39 12.02 0.97 -1.43
CA ASP A 39 12.40 0.50 -2.78
C ASP A 39 12.12 1.55 -3.88
N LEU A 40 11.46 2.65 -3.53
CA LEU A 40 11.14 3.76 -4.43
C LEU A 40 11.90 5.03 -4.06
N PRO A 41 12.29 5.86 -5.06
CA PRO A 41 13.12 7.03 -4.82
C PRO A 41 12.36 8.10 -4.04
N LEU A 42 12.96 8.62 -2.97
CA LEU A 42 12.56 9.90 -2.36
C LEU A 42 12.58 10.98 -3.44
N VAL A 43 11.40 11.49 -3.83
CA VAL A 43 11.30 12.50 -4.90
C VAL A 43 11.36 13.91 -4.30
N LEU A 44 12.52 14.56 -4.38
CA LEU A 44 12.68 15.95 -3.94
C LEU A 44 12.17 16.91 -5.01
N ASP A 45 11.26 17.81 -4.63
CA ASP A 45 10.75 18.85 -5.51
C ASP A 45 11.80 19.97 -5.70
N GLN A 46 12.38 20.04 -6.90
CA GLN A 46 13.54 20.89 -7.16
C GLN A 46 13.13 22.34 -7.46
N SER A 47 13.77 23.27 -6.76
CA SER A 47 13.68 24.71 -7.02
C SER A 47 14.49 25.10 -8.26
N PRO A 48 14.07 26.12 -9.04
CA PRO A 48 12.95 27.04 -8.81
C PRO A 48 11.59 26.59 -9.35
N ASP A 49 11.56 25.52 -10.14
CA ASP A 49 10.41 25.18 -10.99
C ASP A 49 9.33 24.37 -10.26
N PHE A 50 9.67 23.68 -9.17
CA PHE A 50 8.73 22.93 -8.32
C PHE A 50 7.75 22.02 -9.10
N PRO A 51 8.24 21.16 -10.01
CA PRO A 51 7.39 20.37 -10.90
C PRO A 51 6.42 19.43 -10.16
N ILE A 52 6.78 18.92 -8.98
CA ILE A 52 5.93 18.01 -8.19
C ILE A 52 4.80 18.80 -7.52
N ARG A 53 5.12 20.00 -7.01
CA ARG A 53 4.09 20.90 -6.47
C ARG A 53 3.05 21.25 -7.53
N GLU A 54 3.50 21.57 -8.74
CA GLU A 54 2.61 21.89 -9.86
C GLU A 54 1.77 20.68 -10.26
N GLN A 55 2.38 19.49 -10.37
CA GLN A 55 1.71 18.25 -10.74
C GLN A 55 0.59 17.86 -9.78
N PHE A 56 0.81 17.98 -8.47
CA PHE A 56 -0.15 17.54 -7.45
C PHE A 56 -0.94 18.68 -6.80
N ASN A 57 -0.80 19.91 -7.31
CA ASN A 57 -1.40 21.12 -6.75
C ASN A 57 -1.21 21.20 -5.23
N SER A 58 0.06 21.12 -4.79
CA SER A 58 0.43 21.03 -3.37
C SER A 58 0.84 22.37 -2.77
N GLU A 59 0.71 22.47 -1.45
CA GLU A 59 1.09 23.65 -0.67
C GLU A 59 2.51 23.56 -0.11
N HIS A 60 3.04 24.69 0.37
CA HIS A 60 4.34 24.71 1.04
C HIS A 60 4.33 23.81 2.30
N ARG A 61 5.30 22.89 2.38
CA ARG A 61 5.48 21.94 3.49
C ARG A 61 4.30 20.97 3.62
N GLN A 62 3.89 20.34 2.53
CA GLN A 62 2.81 19.36 2.52
C GLN A 62 3.32 17.97 2.10
N LEU A 63 2.93 16.94 2.85
CA LEU A 63 3.05 15.54 2.45
C LEU A 63 1.80 15.14 1.66
N ILE A 64 1.98 14.35 0.62
CA ILE A 64 0.90 13.84 -0.24
C ILE A 64 1.01 12.33 -0.27
N PHE A 65 -0.11 11.67 -0.03
CA PHE A 65 -0.24 10.22 -0.07
C PHE A 65 -0.92 9.86 -1.38
N ILE A 66 -0.30 8.96 -2.14
CA ILE A 66 -0.78 8.55 -3.45
C ILE A 66 -0.86 7.03 -3.47
N ASP A 67 -2.00 6.50 -3.93
CA ASP A 67 -2.17 5.05 -4.11
C ASP A 67 -1.42 4.53 -5.35
N ARG A 68 -1.45 3.21 -5.55
CA ARG A 68 -0.87 2.54 -6.72
C ARG A 68 -1.43 3.01 -8.07
N ASP A 69 -2.66 3.52 -8.08
CA ASP A 69 -3.34 4.02 -9.27
C ASP A 69 -3.02 5.50 -9.55
N GLY A 70 -2.18 6.14 -8.72
CA GLY A 70 -1.83 7.54 -8.84
C GLY A 70 -2.89 8.50 -8.29
N ARG A 71 -3.86 8.00 -7.51
CA ARG A 71 -4.91 8.82 -6.88
C ARG A 71 -4.40 9.42 -5.57
N ASP A 72 -4.76 10.68 -5.34
CA ASP A 72 -4.52 11.37 -4.08
C ASP A 72 -5.45 10.82 -2.98
N ILE A 73 -4.87 10.12 -2.02
CA ILE A 73 -5.58 9.46 -0.90
C ILE A 73 -5.45 10.21 0.41
N GLY A 74 -4.64 11.27 0.47
CA GLY A 74 -4.47 12.04 1.69
C GLY A 74 -3.38 13.10 1.62
N ARG A 75 -3.48 14.10 2.50
CA ARG A 75 -2.50 15.18 2.60
C ARG A 75 -2.28 15.59 4.05
N ILE A 76 -1.02 15.87 4.41
CA ILE A 76 -0.65 16.40 5.73
C ILE A 76 0.16 17.68 5.57
N THR A 77 -0.31 18.77 6.18
CA THR A 77 0.46 20.03 6.25
C THR A 77 1.40 20.01 7.44
N LEU A 78 2.71 20.11 7.17
CA LEU A 78 3.77 20.09 8.18
C LEU A 78 3.92 21.49 8.82
N THR A 79 3.27 21.66 9.97
CA THR A 79 3.40 22.84 10.84
C THR A 79 4.65 22.79 11.73
N SER A 80 5.15 21.59 12.02
CA SER A 80 6.30 21.30 12.88
C SER A 80 7.46 20.70 12.07
N THR A 81 8.68 20.76 12.61
CA THR A 81 9.84 20.00 12.10
C THR A 81 9.96 18.63 12.78
N ASN A 82 9.22 18.38 13.87
CA ASN A 82 9.16 17.08 14.54
C ASN A 82 8.14 16.18 13.85
N LEU A 83 8.64 15.18 13.11
CA LEU A 83 7.84 14.27 12.28
C LEU A 83 7.02 13.27 13.10
N SER A 84 7.48 12.89 14.29
CA SER A 84 6.72 12.00 15.18
C SER A 84 5.39 12.59 15.63
N SER A 85 5.19 13.90 15.46
CA SER A 85 3.88 14.54 15.68
C SER A 85 2.82 14.16 14.63
N TYR A 86 3.24 13.58 13.50
CA TYR A 86 2.38 13.21 12.38
C TYR A 86 2.19 11.70 12.23
N GLU A 87 2.94 10.86 12.93
CA GLU A 87 2.89 9.39 12.79
C GLU A 87 1.46 8.83 12.85
N ASN A 88 0.67 9.25 13.84
CA ASN A 88 -0.73 8.80 13.94
C ASN A 88 -1.59 9.25 12.76
N GLN A 89 -1.36 10.45 12.20
CA GLN A 89 -2.11 10.94 11.03
C GLN A 89 -1.70 10.18 9.77
N ILE A 90 -0.41 9.88 9.64
CA ILE A 90 0.14 9.06 8.56
C ILE A 90 -0.49 7.68 8.59
N ARG A 91 -0.49 7.04 9.77
CA ARG A 91 -1.09 5.71 9.99
C ARG A 91 -2.58 5.69 9.69
N SER A 92 -3.35 6.69 10.15
CA SER A 92 -4.78 6.81 9.85
C SER A 92 -5.06 6.89 8.34
N ILE A 93 -4.31 7.72 7.60
CA ILE A 93 -4.49 7.84 6.14
C ILE A 93 -4.19 6.51 5.45
N ILE A 94 -3.14 5.82 5.90
CA ILE A 94 -2.78 4.52 5.37
C ILE A 94 -3.88 3.50 5.67
N GLU A 95 -4.26 3.32 6.93
CA GLU A 95 -5.30 2.35 7.36
C GLU A 95 -6.64 2.58 6.66
N GLU A 96 -7.02 3.85 6.42
CA GLU A 96 -8.27 4.19 5.74
C GLU A 96 -8.26 3.90 4.24
N ASN A 97 -7.08 3.82 3.62
CA ASN A 97 -6.93 3.69 2.17
C ASN A 97 -6.14 2.44 1.74
N TYR A 98 -5.71 1.61 2.69
CA TYR A 98 -5.06 0.35 2.43
C TYR A 98 -6.11 -0.74 2.38
N GLU A 99 -6.40 -1.21 1.17
CA GLU A 99 -7.18 -2.44 0.99
C GLU A 99 -6.32 -3.60 1.52
N ASP A 100 -6.73 -4.19 2.65
CA ASP A 100 -6.06 -5.34 3.23
C ASP A 100 -6.23 -6.54 2.29
N LEU A 101 -5.21 -6.77 1.49
CA LEU A 101 -5.13 -7.92 0.59
C LEU A 101 -4.89 -9.18 1.43
N THR A 102 -5.99 -9.78 1.88
CA THR A 102 -5.95 -11.03 2.64
C THR A 102 -5.84 -12.22 1.69
N LEU A 103 -4.77 -13.01 1.81
CA LEU A 103 -4.61 -14.27 1.05
C LEU A 103 -5.83 -15.18 1.27
N GLY A 104 -6.47 -15.61 0.18
CA GLY A 104 -7.69 -16.41 0.22
C GLY A 104 -9.00 -15.62 0.30
N ASP A 105 -8.98 -14.28 0.35
CA ASP A 105 -10.14 -13.39 0.19
C ASP A 105 -10.20 -12.85 -1.26
N ILE A 106 -10.65 -13.70 -2.18
CA ILE A 106 -10.58 -13.43 -3.63
C ILE A 106 -11.64 -12.40 -4.03
N ASN A 107 -12.80 -12.37 -3.36
CA ASN A 107 -13.84 -11.38 -3.63
C ASN A 107 -13.65 -10.07 -2.84
N GLN A 108 -12.63 -9.98 -2.00
CA GLN A 108 -12.22 -8.79 -1.24
C GLN A 108 -13.36 -8.24 -0.37
N ASP A 109 -14.15 -9.15 0.22
CA ASP A 109 -15.24 -8.80 1.12
C ASP A 109 -14.83 -8.79 2.60
N GLY A 110 -13.55 -9.09 2.88
CA GLY A 110 -12.96 -9.16 4.20
C GLY A 110 -13.17 -10.49 4.91
N LEU A 111 -13.77 -11.50 4.26
CA LEU A 111 -14.10 -12.80 4.86
C LEU A 111 -13.70 -13.96 3.94
N ILE A 112 -12.70 -14.75 4.36
CA ILE A 112 -12.39 -16.02 3.69
C ILE A 112 -13.51 -17.03 3.93
N ASN A 113 -14.31 -17.32 2.91
CA ASN A 113 -15.45 -18.22 2.99
C ASN A 113 -15.75 -18.94 1.65
N ILE A 114 -16.90 -19.61 1.57
CA ILE A 114 -17.28 -20.39 0.38
C ILE A 114 -17.47 -19.53 -0.87
N GLN A 115 -17.72 -18.22 -0.74
CA GLN A 115 -17.84 -17.30 -1.86
C GLN A 115 -16.51 -17.17 -2.63
N ASP A 116 -15.37 -17.14 -1.93
CA ASP A 116 -14.04 -17.14 -2.55
C ASP A 116 -13.80 -18.36 -3.42
N ILE A 117 -14.19 -19.54 -2.92
CA ILE A 117 -14.11 -20.81 -3.67
C ILE A 117 -14.99 -20.75 -4.92
N VAL A 118 -16.19 -20.17 -4.84
CA VAL A 118 -17.07 -20.04 -6.02
C VAL A 118 -16.42 -19.15 -7.08
N VAL A 119 -15.79 -18.05 -6.67
CA VAL A 119 -15.04 -17.17 -7.57
C VAL A 119 -13.86 -17.89 -8.20
N MET A 120 -13.05 -18.61 -7.40
CA MET A 120 -11.91 -19.40 -7.88
C MET A 120 -12.33 -20.48 -8.88
N ILE A 121 -13.40 -21.24 -8.60
CA ILE A 121 -13.94 -22.23 -9.54
C ILE A 121 -14.39 -21.56 -10.83
N GLY A 122 -15.04 -20.40 -10.74
CA GLY A 122 -15.40 -19.60 -11.90
C GLY A 122 -14.18 -19.21 -12.74
N ALA A 123 -13.09 -18.80 -12.08
CA ALA A 123 -11.82 -18.43 -12.72
C ALA A 123 -11.12 -19.63 -13.37
N VAL A 124 -10.97 -20.74 -12.66
CA VAL A 124 -10.38 -22.00 -13.18
C VAL A 124 -11.14 -22.52 -14.40
N LEU A 125 -12.46 -22.35 -14.42
CA LEU A 125 -13.31 -22.72 -15.55
C LEU A 125 -13.38 -21.66 -16.66
N ASN A 126 -12.62 -20.57 -16.55
CA ASN A 126 -12.62 -19.43 -17.48
C ASN A 126 -14.00 -18.77 -17.67
N ASN A 127 -14.86 -18.85 -16.63
CA ASN A 127 -16.16 -18.18 -16.60
C ASN A 127 -16.09 -16.80 -15.94
N ILE A 128 -15.08 -16.57 -15.12
CA ILE A 128 -14.78 -15.30 -14.44
C ILE A 128 -13.33 -14.95 -14.78
N GLU A 129 -13.09 -13.70 -15.16
CA GLU A 129 -11.74 -13.17 -15.32
C GLU A 129 -11.38 -12.43 -14.02
N LEU A 130 -10.25 -12.79 -13.43
CA LEU A 130 -9.75 -12.18 -12.20
C LEU A 130 -8.75 -11.08 -12.52
N GLU A 131 -8.73 -10.04 -11.68
CA GLU A 131 -7.69 -9.01 -11.69
C GLU A 131 -6.36 -9.56 -11.14
N GLU A 132 -5.24 -8.86 -11.40
CA GLU A 132 -3.90 -9.33 -11.02
C GLU A 132 -3.72 -9.49 -9.50
N ASN A 133 -4.31 -8.59 -8.72
CA ASN A 133 -4.38 -8.71 -7.26
C ASN A 133 -5.19 -9.94 -6.85
N GLN A 134 -6.35 -10.20 -7.47
CA GLN A 134 -7.18 -11.37 -7.17
C GLN A 134 -6.48 -12.68 -7.53
N LEU A 135 -5.72 -12.72 -8.63
CA LEU A 135 -4.89 -13.88 -8.98
C LEU A 135 -3.81 -14.12 -7.92
N THR A 136 -3.18 -13.05 -7.43
CA THR A 136 -2.18 -13.12 -6.35
C THR A 136 -2.81 -13.62 -5.04
N LEU A 137 -4.04 -13.18 -4.73
CA LEU A 137 -4.78 -13.63 -3.55
C LEU A 137 -5.25 -15.08 -3.66
N ALA A 138 -5.51 -15.54 -4.88
CA ALA A 138 -6.01 -16.88 -5.17
C ALA A 138 -4.89 -17.94 -5.23
N ASP A 139 -3.65 -17.58 -5.58
CA ASP A 139 -2.48 -18.47 -5.60
C ASP A 139 -1.92 -18.68 -4.19
N LEU A 140 -2.57 -19.56 -3.43
CA LEU A 140 -2.26 -19.81 -2.02
C LEU A 140 -1.01 -20.67 -1.82
N ASN A 141 -0.63 -21.45 -2.83
CA ASN A 141 0.58 -22.27 -2.78
C ASN A 141 1.82 -21.59 -3.39
N GLN A 142 1.63 -20.42 -4.02
CA GLN A 142 2.65 -19.56 -4.64
C GLN A 142 3.44 -20.27 -5.76
N ASP A 143 2.79 -21.18 -6.49
CA ASP A 143 3.40 -21.86 -7.64
C ASP A 143 3.21 -21.12 -8.97
N GLY A 144 2.45 -20.01 -8.94
CA GLY A 144 2.17 -19.15 -10.08
C GLY A 144 1.00 -19.60 -10.94
N ALA A 145 0.26 -20.65 -10.54
CA ALA A 145 -0.91 -21.14 -11.26
C ALA A 145 -2.12 -21.27 -10.33
N LEU A 146 -3.23 -20.62 -10.67
CA LEU A 146 -4.52 -20.82 -10.00
C LEU A 146 -5.14 -22.16 -10.42
N ASP A 147 -5.17 -23.14 -9.52
CA ASP A 147 -5.77 -24.44 -9.78
C ASP A 147 -6.52 -25.08 -8.58
N ILE A 148 -6.74 -26.40 -8.62
CA ILE A 148 -7.46 -27.12 -7.58
C ILE A 148 -6.71 -27.18 -6.24
N LEU A 149 -5.38 -27.06 -6.25
CA LEU A 149 -4.55 -27.05 -5.05
C LEU A 149 -4.83 -25.80 -4.22
N ASP A 150 -5.02 -24.65 -4.86
CA ASP A 150 -5.42 -23.43 -4.18
C ASP A 150 -6.82 -23.55 -3.59
N ILE A 151 -7.78 -24.12 -4.33
CA ILE A 151 -9.14 -24.35 -3.82
C ILE A 151 -9.09 -25.19 -2.55
N VAL A 152 -8.26 -26.25 -2.53
CA VAL A 152 -8.07 -27.09 -1.35
C VAL A 152 -7.42 -26.30 -0.22
N ALA A 153 -6.45 -25.43 -0.51
CA ALA A 153 -5.85 -24.56 0.48
C ALA A 153 -6.88 -23.59 1.10
N THR A 154 -7.74 -22.96 0.29
CA THR A 154 -8.83 -22.09 0.78
C THR A 154 -9.81 -22.88 1.66
N VAL A 155 -10.17 -24.10 1.28
CA VAL A 155 -11.01 -24.97 2.12
C VAL A 155 -10.35 -25.23 3.48
N ASN A 156 -9.04 -25.48 3.52
CA ASN A 156 -8.33 -25.67 4.79
C ASN A 156 -8.36 -24.39 5.65
N LEU A 157 -8.20 -23.21 5.04
CA LEU A 157 -8.32 -21.93 5.74
C LEU A 157 -9.73 -21.74 6.36
N ILE A 158 -10.78 -22.14 5.64
CA ILE A 158 -12.17 -22.05 6.13
C ILE A 158 -12.43 -23.03 7.28
N LEU A 159 -11.84 -24.22 7.24
CA LEU A 159 -12.14 -25.30 8.19
C LEU A 159 -11.28 -25.26 9.47
N GLY A 160 -10.07 -24.66 9.43
CA GLY A 160 -9.15 -24.56 10.56
C GLY A 160 -8.30 -25.81 10.79
#